data_AF-A0A0F8ZQ20-F1
#
_entry.id   AF-A0A0F8ZQ20-F1
#
_cell.length_a   1.000
_cell.length_b   1.000
_cell.length_c   1.000
_cell.angle_alpha   90.00
_cell.angle_beta   90.00
_cell.angle_gamma   90.00
#
_symmetry.space_group_name_H-M   'P 1'
#
loop_
_entity.id
_entity.type
_entity.pdbx_description
1 polymer ?
#
loop_
_entity_poly.entity_id
_entity_poly.type
_entity_poly.pdbx_seq_one_letter_code
_entity_poly.pdbx_strand_id
1 'polypeptide(L)'
;NAGWSYADVLPYFRMAEGASINDIDEEFHGRDGPLGVSRASASPLCDAYIAAADEAGIPPNPDYNGREQEGAGYFQVTTRNGWRSSAATAYLKPTRNRPNLHIQTDTLVRRLILEGTRVVGVEVEHGDKIQILRAGREVLLAAGAINSPQILQVSGIGDAERLRTAGVDVMHDLPEVGENLQDHYTCRSTYPPVTKEPTIR
;
A
#
# COMPACT_ATOMS: atom_id res chain seq x y z
N ASN A 1 -2.00 -19.81 -1.80
CA ASN A 1 -3.18 -19.08 -1.32
C ASN A 1 -4.28 -19.16 -2.37
N ALA A 2 -5.32 -19.97 -2.14
CA ALA A 2 -6.45 -20.06 -3.08
C ALA A 2 -7.15 -18.69 -3.19
N GLY A 3 -7.53 -18.28 -4.40
CA GLY A 3 -8.16 -16.98 -4.66
C GLY A 3 -7.21 -15.79 -4.77
N TRP A 4 -5.89 -16.01 -4.81
CA TRP A 4 -4.86 -14.97 -4.93
C TRP A 4 -4.01 -15.12 -6.19
N SER A 5 -4.47 -15.87 -7.20
CA SER A 5 -3.80 -15.86 -8.49
C SER A 5 -3.99 -14.50 -9.17
N TYR A 6 -3.15 -14.15 -10.14
CA TYR A 6 -3.29 -12.90 -10.88
C TYR A 6 -4.69 -12.77 -11.50
N ALA A 7 -5.22 -13.85 -12.09
CA ALA A 7 -6.56 -13.87 -12.67
C ALA A 7 -7.67 -13.61 -11.63
N ASP A 8 -7.50 -14.10 -10.39
CA ASP A 8 -8.49 -13.89 -9.31
C ASP A 8 -8.49 -12.44 -8.81
N VAL A 9 -7.32 -11.78 -8.78
CA VAL A 9 -7.17 -10.42 -8.22
C VAL A 9 -7.29 -9.31 -9.26
N LEU A 10 -7.08 -9.61 -10.55
CA LEU A 10 -7.17 -8.63 -11.64
C LEU A 10 -8.49 -7.84 -11.63
N PRO A 11 -9.68 -8.45 -11.43
CA PRO A 11 -10.92 -7.71 -11.32
C PRO A 11 -10.91 -6.65 -10.20
N TYR A 12 -10.20 -6.90 -9.09
CA TYR A 12 -10.09 -5.96 -7.97
C TYR A 12 -9.10 -4.84 -8.26
N PHE A 13 -8.00 -5.10 -8.98
CA PHE A 13 -7.10 -4.05 -9.45
C PHE A 13 -7.83 -3.07 -10.38
N ARG A 14 -8.58 -3.62 -11.34
CA ARG A 14 -9.42 -2.81 -12.24
C ARG A 14 -10.54 -2.08 -11.51
N MET A 15 -11.19 -2.70 -10.53
CA MET A 15 -12.22 -2.03 -9.73
C MET A 15 -11.65 -0.87 -8.90
N ALA A 16 -10.42 -0.99 -8.40
CA ALA A 16 -9.78 0.03 -7.59
C ALA A 16 -9.30 1.23 -8.43
N GLU A 17 -8.86 0.97 -9.65
CA GLU A 17 -8.22 1.94 -10.54
C GLU A 17 -9.23 2.81 -11.31
N GLY A 18 -8.98 4.12 -11.30
CA GLY A 18 -9.62 5.07 -12.20
C GLY A 18 -8.59 5.80 -13.03
N ALA A 19 -8.06 5.11 -14.04
CA ALA A 19 -7.02 5.56 -14.95
C ALA A 19 -7.54 6.61 -15.93
N SER A 20 -6.72 7.63 -16.13
CA SER A 20 -6.95 8.76 -17.06
C SER A 20 -5.94 8.77 -18.21
N ILE A 21 -5.41 7.60 -18.56
CA ILE A 21 -4.43 7.38 -19.62
C ILE A 21 -5.18 6.78 -20.83
N ASN A 22 -4.91 7.27 -22.04
CA ASN A 22 -5.69 6.92 -23.22
C ASN A 22 -5.16 5.66 -23.94
N ASP A 23 -3.86 5.44 -23.89
CA ASP A 23 -3.09 4.43 -24.61
C ASP A 23 -2.57 3.33 -23.68
N ILE A 24 -3.50 2.73 -22.93
CA ILE A 24 -3.27 1.60 -22.02
C ILE A 24 -4.27 0.48 -22.32
N ASP A 25 -3.93 -0.76 -22.00
CA ASP A 25 -4.77 -1.92 -22.31
C ASP A 25 -5.94 -2.05 -21.31
N GLU A 26 -7.16 -1.90 -21.81
CA GLU A 26 -8.37 -1.93 -20.98
C GLU A 26 -8.66 -3.31 -20.37
N GLU A 27 -7.99 -4.38 -20.85
CA GLU A 27 -8.02 -5.69 -20.21
C GLU A 27 -7.43 -5.64 -18.80
N PHE A 28 -6.38 -4.84 -18.59
CA PHE A 28 -5.61 -4.79 -17.34
C PHE A 28 -5.97 -3.61 -16.46
N HIS A 29 -6.61 -2.59 -17.03
CA HIS A 29 -6.86 -1.32 -16.36
C HIS A 29 -8.33 -1.04 -16.04
N GLY A 30 -8.54 -0.25 -15.00
CA GLY A 30 -9.83 0.31 -14.60
C GLY A 30 -9.95 1.80 -14.91
N ARG A 31 -11.15 2.29 -15.25
CA ARG A 31 -11.40 3.72 -15.49
C ARG A 31 -12.31 4.39 -14.46
N ASP A 32 -13.15 3.60 -13.79
CA ASP A 32 -14.21 4.11 -12.90
C ASP A 32 -13.85 4.02 -11.41
N GLY A 33 -12.70 3.43 -11.08
CA GLY A 33 -12.26 3.25 -9.70
C GLY A 33 -11.93 4.57 -8.99
N PRO A 34 -11.97 4.55 -7.65
CA PRO A 34 -11.75 5.74 -6.84
C PRO A 34 -10.29 6.19 -6.82
N LEU A 35 -9.31 5.31 -7.06
CA LEU A 35 -7.89 5.69 -7.13
C LEU A 35 -7.59 6.29 -8.50
N GLY A 36 -7.40 7.60 -8.55
CA GLY A 36 -6.96 8.26 -9.77
C GLY A 36 -5.54 7.87 -10.15
N VAL A 37 -5.37 7.39 -11.37
CA VAL A 37 -4.08 7.05 -11.98
C VAL A 37 -3.88 7.87 -13.25
N SER A 38 -2.70 8.45 -13.40
CA SER A 38 -2.29 9.21 -14.59
C SER A 38 -0.79 9.04 -14.82
N ARG A 39 -0.27 9.49 -15.97
CA ARG A 39 1.18 9.58 -16.14
C ARG A 39 1.76 10.72 -15.31
N ALA A 40 2.99 10.52 -14.82
CA ALA A 40 3.75 11.58 -14.18
C ALA A 40 4.05 12.71 -15.18
N SER A 41 4.30 13.92 -14.68
CA SER A 41 4.77 15.02 -15.53
C SER A 41 6.08 14.59 -16.21
N ALA A 42 6.14 14.71 -17.52
CA ALA A 42 7.31 14.35 -18.31
C ALA A 42 8.16 15.59 -18.59
N SER A 43 9.48 15.39 -18.60
CA SER A 43 10.44 16.36 -19.14
C SER A 43 11.06 15.76 -20.41
N PRO A 44 11.70 16.57 -21.29
CA PRO A 44 12.39 16.04 -22.47
C PRO A 44 13.47 14.99 -22.14
N LEU A 45 13.97 14.97 -20.90
CA LEU A 45 14.92 13.95 -20.44
C LEU A 45 14.28 12.55 -20.36
N CYS A 46 12.97 12.46 -20.13
CA CYS A 46 12.27 11.17 -20.11
C CYS A 46 12.32 10.51 -21.49
N ASP A 47 12.09 11.28 -22.55
CA ASP A 47 12.11 10.79 -23.93
C ASP A 47 13.53 10.34 -24.31
N ALA A 48 14.53 11.16 -23.96
CA ALA A 48 15.94 10.82 -24.17
C ALA A 48 16.36 9.55 -23.39
N TYR A 49 15.83 9.36 -22.19
CA TYR A 49 16.10 8.16 -21.39
C TYR A 49 15.50 6.90 -22.02
N ILE A 50 14.24 6.97 -22.50
CA ILE A 50 13.58 5.85 -23.17
C ILE A 50 14.32 5.48 -24.47
N ALA A 51 14.73 6.48 -25.26
CA ALA A 51 15.52 6.25 -26.48
C ALA A 51 16.89 5.61 -26.17
N ALA A 52 17.60 6.11 -25.14
CA ALA A 52 18.88 5.53 -24.73
C ALA A 52 18.73 4.10 -24.18
N ALA A 53 17.60 3.78 -23.53
CA ALA A 53 17.29 2.43 -23.08
C ALA A 53 17.11 1.47 -24.28
N ASP A 54 16.41 1.92 -25.32
CA ASP A 54 16.21 1.15 -26.56
C ASP A 54 17.55 0.90 -27.28
N GLU A 55 18.41 1.92 -27.38
CA GLU A 55 19.80 1.78 -27.88
C GLU A 55 20.62 0.74 -27.08
N ALA A 56 20.32 0.59 -25.79
CA ALA A 56 20.94 -0.39 -24.90
C ALA A 56 20.25 -1.77 -24.93
N GLY A 57 19.22 -1.96 -25.75
CA GLY A 57 18.49 -3.22 -25.91
C GLY A 57 17.31 -3.42 -24.94
N ILE A 58 16.89 -2.37 -24.24
CA ILE A 58 15.70 -2.38 -23.37
C ILE A 58 14.56 -1.72 -24.15
N PRO A 59 13.55 -2.47 -24.62
CA PRO A 59 12.55 -1.93 -25.53
C PRO A 59 11.68 -0.85 -24.87
N PRO A 60 11.15 0.11 -25.64
CA PRO A 60 10.14 1.02 -25.13
C PRO A 60 8.87 0.25 -24.76
N ASN A 61 8.29 0.56 -23.60
CA ASN A 61 7.05 -0.04 -23.11
C ASN A 61 6.06 1.06 -22.69
N PRO A 62 4.97 1.29 -23.46
CA PRO A 62 3.99 2.33 -23.15
C PRO A 62 3.07 2.00 -21.97
N ASP A 63 3.01 0.72 -21.57
CA ASP A 63 2.10 0.21 -20.55
C ASP A 63 2.68 -0.98 -19.75
N TYR A 64 3.66 -0.68 -18.89
CA TYR A 64 4.33 -1.68 -18.06
C TYR A 64 3.44 -2.32 -16.98
N ASN A 65 2.24 -1.80 -16.74
CA ASN A 65 1.24 -2.42 -15.85
C ASN A 65 0.23 -3.28 -16.61
N GLY A 66 0.36 -3.37 -17.94
CA GLY A 66 -0.46 -4.20 -18.81
C GLY A 66 0.07 -5.62 -18.96
N ARG A 67 -0.06 -6.16 -20.18
CA ARG A 67 0.32 -7.55 -20.50
C ARG A 67 1.79 -7.87 -20.25
N GLU A 68 2.67 -6.93 -20.59
CA GLU A 68 4.12 -7.09 -20.52
C GLU A 68 4.72 -6.00 -19.63
N GLN A 69 5.48 -6.39 -18.61
CA GLN A 69 6.10 -5.43 -17.68
C GLN A 69 7.47 -4.94 -18.12
N GLU A 70 8.18 -5.71 -18.95
CA GLU A 70 9.54 -5.41 -19.34
C GLU A 70 9.61 -4.20 -20.29
N GLY A 71 10.58 -3.32 -20.06
CA GLY A 71 10.88 -2.18 -20.95
C GLY A 71 10.98 -0.85 -20.24
N ALA A 72 11.16 0.21 -21.03
CA ALA A 72 11.29 1.59 -20.56
C ALA A 72 10.08 2.44 -20.99
N GLY A 73 9.45 3.11 -20.05
CA GLY A 73 8.25 3.91 -20.30
C GLY A 73 8.04 5.01 -19.28
N TYR A 74 6.97 5.79 -19.48
CA TYR A 74 6.58 6.82 -18.51
C TYR A 74 5.92 6.19 -17.29
N PHE A 75 6.34 6.63 -16.10
CA PHE A 75 5.71 6.19 -14.85
C PHE A 75 4.23 6.57 -14.81
N GLN A 76 3.42 5.57 -14.47
CA GLN A 76 2.04 5.73 -14.03
C GLN A 76 2.06 5.98 -12.52
N VAL A 77 1.35 7.02 -12.09
CA VAL A 77 1.32 7.47 -10.69
C VAL A 77 -0.12 7.65 -10.22
N THR A 78 -0.34 7.43 -8.92
CA THR A 78 -1.65 7.64 -8.28
C THR A 78 -1.94 9.13 -8.05
N THR A 79 -2.19 9.83 -9.16
CA THR A 79 -2.54 11.25 -9.17
C THR A 79 -3.80 11.51 -9.99
N ARG A 80 -4.59 12.50 -9.56
CA ARG A 80 -5.77 12.99 -10.27
C ARG A 80 -5.76 14.52 -10.24
N ASN A 81 -5.91 15.16 -11.40
CA ASN A 81 -5.90 16.62 -11.54
C ASN A 81 -4.65 17.28 -10.91
N GLY A 82 -3.47 16.64 -11.03
CA GLY A 82 -2.21 17.13 -10.47
C GLY A 82 -2.04 16.91 -8.95
N TRP A 83 -3.03 16.33 -8.27
CA TRP A 83 -2.96 16.05 -6.83
C TRP A 83 -2.79 14.57 -6.56
N ARG A 84 -2.10 14.25 -5.45
CA ARG A 84 -1.99 12.88 -4.95
C ARG A 84 -3.38 12.29 -4.67
N SER A 85 -3.66 11.14 -5.28
CA SER A 85 -4.86 10.33 -5.04
C SER A 85 -4.57 9.23 -4.02
N SER A 86 -4.46 9.60 -2.73
CA SER A 86 -4.25 8.62 -1.65
C SER A 86 -5.49 7.77 -1.37
N ALA A 87 -5.33 6.61 -0.72
CA ALA A 87 -6.45 5.78 -0.27
C ALA A 87 -7.43 6.56 0.63
N ALA A 88 -6.93 7.46 1.48
CA ALA A 88 -7.78 8.32 2.31
C ALA A 88 -8.60 9.31 1.46
N THR A 89 -8.02 9.92 0.43
CA THR A 89 -8.74 10.83 -0.47
C THR A 89 -9.73 10.08 -1.36
N ALA A 90 -9.34 8.90 -1.85
CA ALA A 90 -10.12 8.09 -2.79
C ALA A 90 -11.29 7.35 -2.13
N TYR A 91 -11.04 6.66 -1.02
CA TYR A 91 -12.04 5.81 -0.37
C TYR A 91 -12.69 6.48 0.84
N LEU A 92 -11.91 7.14 1.70
CA LEU A 92 -12.40 7.61 2.99
C LEU A 92 -13.10 8.97 2.91
N LYS A 93 -12.50 9.95 2.23
CA LYS A 93 -13.00 11.33 2.14
C LYS A 93 -14.44 11.41 1.57
N PRO A 94 -14.82 10.66 0.52
CA PRO A 94 -16.19 10.71 -0.01
C PRO A 94 -17.22 10.09 0.94
N THR A 95 -16.81 9.15 1.79
CA THR A 95 -17.72 8.38 2.66
C THR A 95 -17.67 8.77 4.13
N ARG A 96 -16.78 9.69 4.52
CA ARG A 96 -16.53 10.06 5.92
C ARG A 96 -17.75 10.57 6.70
N ASN A 97 -18.77 11.06 6.01
CA ASN A 97 -20.00 11.59 6.62
C ASN A 97 -21.08 10.52 6.79
N ARG A 98 -20.83 9.26 6.39
CA ARG A 98 -21.81 8.18 6.57
C ARG A 98 -22.02 7.94 8.07
N PRO A 99 -23.28 7.85 8.55
CA PRO A 99 -23.58 7.74 9.97
C PRO A 99 -23.08 6.42 10.61
N ASN A 100 -22.80 5.41 9.79
CA ASN A 100 -22.29 4.11 10.22
C ASN A 100 -20.76 3.98 10.09
N LEU A 101 -20.03 5.07 9.84
CA LEU A 101 -18.57 5.11 9.78
C LEU A 101 -18.04 6.05 10.85
N HIS A 102 -17.23 5.52 11.76
CA HIS A 102 -16.51 6.31 12.74
C HIS A 102 -15.01 6.30 12.40
N ILE A 103 -14.39 7.48 12.40
CA ILE A 103 -12.97 7.67 12.10
C ILE A 103 -12.34 8.34 13.32
N GLN A 104 -11.38 7.66 13.94
CA GLN A 104 -10.62 8.19 15.07
C GLN A 104 -9.16 8.34 14.66
N THR A 105 -8.72 9.59 14.43
CA THR A 105 -7.30 9.90 14.21
C THR A 105 -6.58 10.02 15.55
N ASP A 106 -5.25 10.13 15.52
CA ASP A 106 -4.43 10.35 16.72
C ASP A 106 -4.72 9.30 17.80
N THR A 107 -4.94 8.06 17.35
CA THR A 107 -5.38 6.94 18.15
C THR A 107 -4.49 5.75 17.86
N LEU A 108 -3.61 5.42 18.80
CA LEU A 108 -2.67 4.31 18.67
C LEU A 108 -3.32 3.03 19.19
N VAL A 109 -3.40 1.99 18.36
CA VAL A 109 -3.77 0.64 18.81
C VAL A 109 -2.58 0.06 19.59
N ARG A 110 -2.78 -0.22 20.88
CA ARG A 110 -1.75 -0.77 21.75
C ARG A 110 -1.70 -2.29 21.66
N ARG A 111 -2.86 -2.95 21.68
CA ARG A 111 -3.01 -4.42 21.60
C ARG A 111 -4.45 -4.81 21.25
N LEU A 112 -4.62 -6.06 20.83
CA LEU A 112 -5.91 -6.74 20.67
C LEU A 112 -6.41 -7.22 22.04
N ILE A 113 -7.73 -7.25 22.20
CA ILE A 113 -8.39 -7.84 23.37
C ILE A 113 -8.97 -9.20 22.96
N LEU A 114 -8.59 -10.25 23.69
CA LEU A 114 -9.00 -11.63 23.42
C LEU A 114 -9.90 -12.17 24.51
N GLU A 115 -10.87 -12.99 24.11
CA GLU A 115 -11.67 -13.87 24.97
C GLU A 115 -11.52 -15.31 24.45
N GLY A 116 -10.72 -16.11 25.15
CA GLY A 116 -10.23 -17.39 24.61
C GLY A 116 -9.43 -17.16 23.34
N THR A 117 -9.85 -17.78 22.24
CA THR A 117 -9.21 -17.63 20.91
C THR A 117 -9.83 -16.53 20.05
N ARG A 118 -10.84 -15.81 20.55
CA ARG A 118 -11.56 -14.79 19.78
C ARG A 118 -11.06 -13.38 20.12
N VAL A 119 -10.69 -12.61 19.09
CA VAL A 119 -10.49 -11.16 19.24
C VAL A 119 -11.85 -10.48 19.35
N VAL A 120 -12.05 -9.70 20.42
CA VAL A 120 -13.32 -9.04 20.77
C VAL A 120 -13.21 -7.51 20.80
N GLY A 121 -12.03 -6.97 20.50
CA GLY A 121 -11.80 -5.53 20.48
C GLY A 121 -10.33 -5.16 20.43
N VAL A 122 -10.06 -3.87 20.64
CA VAL A 122 -8.73 -3.28 20.68
C VAL A 122 -8.61 -2.36 21.89
N GLU A 123 -7.45 -2.37 22.53
CA GLU A 123 -7.03 -1.33 23.47
C GLU A 123 -6.35 -0.22 22.67
N VAL A 124 -6.81 1.01 22.86
CA VAL A 124 -6.27 2.17 22.16
C VAL A 124 -5.87 3.27 23.13
N GLU A 125 -4.89 4.04 22.72
CA GLU A 125 -4.46 5.27 23.37
C GLU A 125 -4.86 6.46 22.50
N HIS A 126 -5.57 7.42 23.09
CA HIS A 126 -5.98 8.66 22.43
C HIS A 126 -5.74 9.84 23.37
N GLY A 127 -4.72 10.64 23.06
CA GLY A 127 -4.14 11.57 24.03
C GLY A 127 -3.66 10.79 25.26
N ASP A 128 -3.96 11.30 26.47
CA ASP A 128 -3.54 10.66 27.72
C ASP A 128 -4.51 9.55 28.21
N LYS A 129 -5.43 9.10 27.35
CA LYS A 129 -6.49 8.15 27.73
C LYS A 129 -6.30 6.81 27.06
N ILE A 130 -6.28 5.77 27.88
CA ILE A 130 -6.39 4.38 27.44
C ILE A 130 -7.87 3.97 27.50
N GLN A 131 -8.38 3.38 26.42
CA GLN A 131 -9.75 2.89 26.33
C GLN A 131 -9.82 1.59 25.53
N ILE A 132 -10.88 0.81 25.76
CA ILE A 132 -11.15 -0.43 25.03
C ILE A 132 -12.32 -0.18 24.06
N LEU A 133 -12.08 -0.43 22.78
CA LEU A 133 -13.11 -0.43 21.75
C LEU A 133 -13.49 -1.88 21.41
N ARG A 134 -14.74 -2.27 21.69
CA ARG A 134 -15.24 -3.63 21.43
C ARG A 134 -15.78 -3.76 20.01
N ALA A 135 -15.53 -4.91 19.39
CA ALA A 135 -16.00 -5.23 18.05
C ALA A 135 -17.12 -6.28 18.11
N GLY A 136 -18.28 -5.97 17.53
CA GLY A 136 -19.43 -6.89 17.52
C GLY A 136 -19.33 -8.03 16.51
N ARG A 137 -18.44 -7.92 15.51
CA ARG A 137 -18.26 -8.93 14.46
C ARG A 137 -16.80 -9.35 14.35
N GLU A 138 -15.99 -8.45 13.80
CA GLU A 138 -14.61 -8.73 13.40
C GLU A 138 -13.69 -7.54 13.74
N VAL A 139 -12.40 -7.85 13.89
CA VAL A 139 -11.33 -6.86 13.96
C VAL A 139 -10.41 -7.10 12.77
N LEU A 140 -10.24 -6.08 11.92
CA LEU A 140 -9.35 -6.13 10.76
C LEU A 140 -8.06 -5.38 11.09
N LEU A 141 -6.93 -6.09 11.09
CA LEU A 141 -5.64 -5.49 11.36
C LEU A 141 -5.01 -5.01 10.04
N ALA A 142 -4.90 -3.69 9.90
CA ALA A 142 -4.36 -3.03 8.71
C ALA A 142 -3.28 -1.98 9.07
N ALA A 143 -2.42 -2.31 10.06
CA ALA A 143 -1.41 -1.40 10.59
C ALA A 143 -0.09 -1.40 9.77
N GLY A 144 -0.07 -2.09 8.62
CA GLY A 144 1.12 -2.25 7.77
C GLY A 144 2.03 -3.39 8.21
N ALA A 145 3.04 -3.69 7.38
CA ALA A 145 3.92 -4.85 7.55
C ALA A 145 4.78 -4.81 8.82
N ILE A 146 5.02 -3.63 9.39
CA ILE A 146 5.82 -3.44 10.61
C ILE A 146 4.95 -3.49 11.87
N ASN A 147 3.88 -2.69 11.93
CA ASN A 147 3.11 -2.57 13.16
C ASN A 147 2.11 -3.71 13.36
N SER A 148 1.61 -4.33 12.28
CA SER A 148 0.66 -5.45 12.43
C SER A 148 1.26 -6.64 13.19
N PRO A 149 2.45 -7.17 12.85
CA PRO A 149 3.06 -8.24 13.63
C PRO A 149 3.42 -7.79 15.05
N GLN A 150 3.85 -6.54 15.24
CA GLN A 150 4.10 -6.01 16.59
C GLN A 150 2.83 -6.00 17.45
N ILE A 151 1.70 -5.54 16.91
CA ILE A 151 0.40 -5.55 17.61
C ILE A 151 -0.01 -6.99 17.95
N LEU A 152 0.14 -7.94 17.02
CA LEU A 152 -0.11 -9.36 17.29
C LEU A 152 0.75 -9.87 18.44
N GLN A 153 2.06 -9.61 18.41
CA GLN A 153 3.01 -10.07 19.42
C GLN A 153 2.69 -9.51 20.80
N VAL A 154 2.48 -8.19 20.94
CA VAL A 154 2.11 -7.59 22.25
C VAL A 154 0.70 -7.98 22.72
N SER A 155 -0.10 -8.62 21.87
CA SER A 155 -1.39 -9.22 22.20
C SER A 155 -1.28 -10.71 22.57
N GLY A 156 -0.06 -11.26 22.60
CA GLY A 156 0.18 -12.68 22.91
C GLY A 156 0.08 -13.62 21.70
N ILE A 157 0.13 -13.11 20.47
CA ILE A 157 0.08 -13.91 19.24
C ILE A 157 1.43 -13.82 18.52
N GLY A 158 2.23 -14.88 18.56
CA GLY A 158 3.59 -14.90 18.03
C GLY A 158 4.41 -16.07 18.55
N ASP A 159 5.72 -16.07 18.30
CA ASP A 159 6.64 -17.09 18.81
C ASP A 159 6.60 -17.16 20.35
N ALA A 160 6.20 -18.31 20.90
CA ALA A 160 5.94 -18.44 22.33
C ALA A 160 7.16 -18.13 23.22
N GLU A 161 8.37 -18.52 22.82
CA GLU A 161 9.59 -18.26 23.61
C GLU A 161 9.95 -16.78 23.60
N ARG A 162 9.88 -16.12 22.44
CA ARG A 162 10.08 -14.67 22.31
C ARG A 162 9.08 -13.88 23.15
N LEU A 163 7.81 -14.27 23.11
CA LEU A 163 6.75 -13.63 23.88
C LEU A 163 6.99 -13.76 25.39
N ARG A 164 7.29 -14.97 25.88
CA ARG A 164 7.63 -15.21 27.29
C ARG A 164 8.84 -14.38 27.73
N THR A 165 9.88 -14.35 26.90
CA THR A 165 11.10 -13.56 27.17
C THR A 165 10.80 -12.07 27.26
N ALA A 166 9.85 -11.57 26.46
CA ALA A 166 9.38 -10.19 26.49
C ALA A 166 8.36 -9.88 27.60
N GLY A 167 8.00 -10.85 28.44
CA GLY A 167 7.02 -10.69 29.51
C GLY A 167 5.57 -10.59 29.01
N VAL A 168 5.28 -11.17 27.83
CA VAL A 168 3.93 -11.22 27.25
C VAL A 168 3.34 -12.61 27.42
N ASP A 169 2.11 -12.68 27.93
CA ASP A 169 1.36 -13.94 28.03
C ASP A 169 1.10 -14.53 26.63
N VAL A 170 1.39 -15.81 26.46
CA VAL A 170 1.19 -16.51 25.18
C VAL A 170 -0.26 -16.93 25.04
N MET A 171 -0.97 -16.25 24.14
CA MET A 171 -2.37 -16.54 23.80
C MET A 171 -2.48 -17.49 22.61
N HIS A 172 -1.58 -17.35 21.62
CA HIS A 172 -1.50 -18.22 20.46
C HIS A 172 -0.06 -18.29 19.94
N ASP A 173 0.51 -19.50 19.96
CA ASP A 173 1.85 -19.73 19.44
C ASP A 173 1.82 -19.76 17.90
N LEU A 174 2.39 -18.73 17.29
CA LEU A 174 2.45 -18.55 15.85
C LEU A 174 3.82 -17.97 15.47
N PRO A 175 4.86 -18.81 15.33
CA PRO A 175 6.25 -18.36 15.32
C PRO A 175 6.63 -17.46 14.14
N GLU A 176 5.91 -17.57 13.01
CA GLU A 176 6.15 -16.76 11.81
C GLU A 176 5.66 -15.31 11.93
N VAL A 177 4.97 -14.93 13.02
CA VAL A 177 4.52 -13.55 13.22
C VAL A 177 5.73 -12.63 13.41
N GLY A 178 5.92 -11.72 12.45
CA GLY A 178 7.02 -10.77 12.42
C GLY A 178 8.24 -11.26 11.66
N GLU A 179 8.18 -12.47 11.12
CA GLU A 179 9.22 -13.04 10.27
C GLU A 179 8.94 -12.76 8.78
N ASN A 180 9.87 -13.18 7.92
CA ASN A 180 9.75 -13.09 6.46
C ASN A 180 9.46 -11.66 5.93
N LEU A 181 10.01 -10.64 6.58
CA LEU A 181 9.97 -9.27 6.07
C LEU A 181 10.72 -9.19 4.73
N GLN A 182 10.05 -8.64 3.72
CA GLN A 182 10.59 -8.41 2.39
C GLN A 182 10.40 -6.95 2.02
N ASP A 183 11.39 -6.38 1.35
CA ASP A 183 11.38 -5.00 0.86
C ASP A 183 12.23 -4.90 -0.41
N HIS A 184 12.12 -3.80 -1.14
CA HIS A 184 12.94 -3.50 -2.30
C HIS A 184 14.14 -2.64 -1.90
N TYR A 185 15.35 -3.14 -2.14
CA TYR A 185 16.56 -2.34 -1.96
C TYR A 185 16.68 -1.30 -3.06
N THR A 186 16.80 -0.03 -2.68
CA THR A 186 16.95 1.09 -3.63
C THR A 186 18.37 1.63 -3.60
N CYS A 187 19.00 1.75 -4.77
CA CYS A 187 20.25 2.50 -4.96
C CYS A 187 19.96 3.76 -5.77
N ARG A 188 20.55 4.90 -5.38
CA ARG A 188 20.39 6.17 -6.10
C ARG A 188 21.69 6.54 -6.80
N SER A 189 21.65 6.54 -8.13
CA SER A 189 22.72 7.09 -8.98
C SER A 189 22.36 8.52 -9.40
N THR A 190 23.28 9.46 -9.23
CA THR A 190 23.09 10.87 -9.62
C THR A 190 24.14 11.29 -10.61
N TYR A 191 23.70 11.91 -11.71
CA TYR A 191 24.57 12.44 -12.76
C TYR A 191 24.37 13.95 -12.88
N PRO A 192 25.44 14.75 -13.02
CA PRO A 192 25.31 16.18 -13.22
C PRO A 192 24.72 16.47 -14.61
N PRO A 193 23.85 17.49 -14.75
CA PRO A 193 23.41 17.94 -16.07
C PRO A 193 24.61 18.52 -16.84
N VAL A 194 24.72 18.18 -18.12
CA VAL A 194 25.74 18.75 -19.02
C VAL A 194 25.29 20.11 -19.57
N THR A 195 23.99 20.43 -19.47
CA THR A 195 23.37 21.66 -20.00
C THR A 195 23.20 22.73 -18.92
N LYS A 196 23.40 24.01 -19.28
CA LYS A 196 23.14 25.17 -18.41
C LYS A 196 21.67 25.61 -18.37
N GLU A 197 20.82 25.05 -19.24
CA GLU A 197 19.39 25.34 -19.21
C GLU A 197 18.70 24.58 -18.07
N PRO A 198 17.76 25.21 -17.34
CA PRO A 198 17.02 24.55 -16.28
C PRO A 198 16.19 23.39 -16.85
N THR A 199 16.37 22.20 -16.26
CA THR A 199 15.67 20.96 -16.60
C THR A 199 14.22 20.92 -16.14
N ILE A 200 13.75 21.96 -15.42
CA ILE A 200 12.38 22.13 -14.94
C ILE A 200 11.94 23.53 -15.37
N ARG A 201 10.85 23.62 -16.15
CA ARG A 201 10.14 24.88 -16.40
C ARG A 201 9.08 25.10 -15.33
#